data_AF-A0A948IU58-F1
#
_entry.id   AF-A0A948IU58-F1
#
_cell.length_a   1.000
_cell.length_b   1.000
_cell.length_c   1.000
_cell.angle_alpha   90.00
_cell.angle_beta   90.00
_cell.angle_gamma   90.00
#
_symmetry.space_group_name_H-M   'P 1'
#
loop_
_entity.id
_entity.type
_entity.pdbx_description
1 polymer ?
#
loop_
_entity_poly.entity_id
_entity_poly.type
_entity_poly.pdbx_seq_one_letter_code
_entity_poly.pdbx_strand_id
1 'polypeptide(L)'
;MRNSTLAAIAAAALSLSAASAQASVSLSNGTLFRADETGTNQNTTNSGQTVARGGWTTVLGQQNVAGNYGAQLFLATTADPAAGDFFAPASSFSAGLQEGANTIYFWADGDDTVGGDDGFGLNLWFDGAAASAVAISAFAPTPGASFAANGSTGCTAAYNFSCIAGSGALSFVVGASTVTLTDFRIQGLGGGQGGEDRVYHDNVNGFTPPAHANGVNDTYGYFVLNVTTADTAPVPEPASWALMIAGFGLAGTALRTRRRALA
;
A
#
# COMPACT_ATOMS: atom_id res chain seq x y z
N MET A 1 51.81 -56.00 -5.46
CA MET A 1 51.23 -54.87 -6.21
C MET A 1 49.74 -54.81 -5.84
N ARG A 2 49.37 -53.87 -4.97
CA ARG A 2 48.01 -53.70 -4.43
C ARG A 2 47.39 -52.50 -5.14
N ASN A 3 46.31 -52.71 -5.90
CA ASN A 3 45.49 -51.61 -6.44
C ASN A 3 44.27 -51.44 -5.55
N SER A 4 44.28 -50.35 -4.79
CA SER A 4 43.18 -49.86 -3.97
C SER A 4 42.48 -48.70 -4.71
N THR A 5 41.35 -49.00 -5.34
CA THR A 5 40.42 -47.99 -5.88
C THR A 5 39.44 -47.57 -4.78
N LEU A 6 39.74 -46.44 -4.14
CA LEU A 6 38.84 -45.71 -3.26
C LEU A 6 37.78 -45.00 -4.11
N ALA A 7 36.52 -45.42 -4.00
CA ALA A 7 35.38 -44.71 -4.58
C ALA A 7 35.05 -43.51 -3.68
N ALA A 8 35.24 -42.30 -4.21
CA ALA A 8 34.81 -41.06 -3.58
C ALA A 8 33.30 -40.89 -3.81
N ILE A 9 32.51 -41.00 -2.73
CA ILE A 9 31.09 -40.64 -2.72
C ILE A 9 31.05 -39.13 -2.49
N ALA A 10 30.83 -38.36 -3.55
CA ALA A 10 30.54 -36.93 -3.47
C ALA A 10 29.09 -36.74 -3.00
N ALA A 11 28.91 -36.29 -1.74
CA ALA A 11 27.62 -35.88 -1.23
C ALA A 11 27.29 -34.49 -1.80
N ALA A 12 26.43 -34.46 -2.82
CA ALA A 12 25.79 -33.22 -3.27
C ALA A 12 24.76 -32.80 -2.21
N ALA A 13 25.09 -31.76 -1.44
CA ALA A 13 24.13 -31.12 -0.55
C ALA A 13 23.11 -30.37 -1.41
N LEU A 14 21.95 -30.98 -1.61
CA LEU A 14 20.80 -30.39 -2.28
C LEU A 14 20.15 -29.41 -1.28
N SER A 15 20.54 -28.14 -1.31
CA SER A 15 19.88 -27.08 -0.55
C SER A 15 18.51 -26.79 -1.20
N LEU A 16 17.47 -27.49 -0.75
CA LEU A 16 16.09 -27.09 -1.01
C LEU A 16 15.81 -25.83 -0.18
N SER A 17 16.02 -24.64 -0.76
CA SER A 17 15.41 -23.43 -0.23
C SER A 17 13.93 -23.50 -0.56
N ALA A 18 13.10 -23.89 0.40
CA ALA A 18 11.67 -23.69 0.31
C ALA A 18 11.43 -22.17 0.41
N ALA A 19 11.38 -21.49 -0.73
CA ALA A 19 10.84 -20.15 -0.78
C ALA A 19 9.35 -20.29 -0.44
N SER A 20 8.99 -20.01 0.81
CA SER A 20 7.59 -19.84 1.18
C SER A 20 7.06 -18.72 0.29
N ALA A 21 6.04 -19.03 -0.52
CA ALA A 21 5.31 -18.02 -1.27
C ALA A 21 4.68 -17.06 -0.24
N GLN A 22 5.37 -15.96 0.02
CA GLN A 22 4.95 -14.96 0.97
C GLN A 22 3.70 -14.29 0.38
N ALA A 23 2.65 -14.17 1.18
CA ALA A 23 1.43 -13.52 0.72
C ALA A 23 1.75 -12.06 0.37
N SER A 24 1.72 -11.75 -0.94
CA SER A 24 1.97 -10.40 -1.43
C SER A 24 0.84 -9.49 -0.95
N VAL A 25 1.17 -8.43 -0.21
CA VAL A 25 0.21 -7.38 0.12
C VAL A 25 -0.26 -6.74 -1.17
N SER A 26 -1.56 -6.48 -1.28
CA SER A 26 -2.15 -5.82 -2.44
C SER A 26 -2.74 -4.47 -2.07
N LEU A 27 -2.39 -3.42 -2.81
CA LEU A 27 -3.15 -2.18 -2.79
C LEU A 27 -4.48 -2.45 -3.51
N SER A 28 -5.58 -2.24 -2.81
CA SER A 28 -6.92 -2.66 -3.24
C SER A 28 -7.90 -1.52 -3.51
N ASN A 29 -7.62 -0.34 -2.94
CA ASN A 29 -8.37 0.87 -3.23
C ASN A 29 -7.54 2.13 -2.89
N GLY A 30 -7.89 3.26 -3.50
CA GLY A 30 -7.31 4.56 -3.24
C GLY A 30 -8.27 5.69 -3.61
N THR A 31 -8.30 6.76 -2.82
CA THR A 31 -9.09 7.96 -3.14
C THR A 31 -8.26 9.21 -2.91
N LEU A 32 -8.36 10.17 -3.82
CA LEU A 32 -7.82 11.52 -3.68
C LEU A 32 -8.98 12.48 -3.38
N PHE A 33 -8.80 13.38 -2.43
CA PHE A 33 -9.80 14.39 -2.07
C PHE A 33 -9.15 15.73 -1.79
N ARG A 34 -9.91 16.82 -1.92
CA ARG A 34 -9.45 18.15 -1.54
C ARG A 34 -9.56 18.34 -0.03
N ALA A 35 -8.55 18.93 0.56
CA ALA A 35 -8.45 19.20 1.98
C ALA A 35 -8.05 20.65 2.21
N ASP A 36 -8.60 21.30 3.23
CA ASP A 36 -8.17 22.66 3.59
C ASP A 36 -6.76 22.67 4.19
N GLU A 37 -6.26 23.86 4.53
CA GLU A 37 -4.95 24.04 5.19
C GLU A 37 -4.78 23.24 6.48
N THR A 38 -5.87 22.79 7.10
CA THR A 38 -5.85 21.99 8.34
C THR A 38 -5.82 20.48 8.07
N GLY A 39 -5.92 20.07 6.81
CA GLY A 39 -6.08 18.68 6.39
C GLY A 39 -7.52 18.19 6.49
N THR A 40 -8.49 19.07 6.75
CA THR A 40 -9.89 18.71 6.84
C THR A 40 -10.44 18.54 5.44
N ASN A 41 -11.06 17.39 5.19
CA ASN A 41 -11.73 17.13 3.93
C ASN A 41 -12.82 18.18 3.68
N GLN A 42 -12.66 19.01 2.64
CA GLN A 42 -13.62 20.06 2.31
C GLN A 42 -14.95 19.51 1.79
N ASN A 43 -15.06 18.19 1.60
CA ASN A 43 -16.26 17.51 1.11
C ASN A 43 -17.41 17.45 2.15
N THR A 44 -17.16 17.77 3.43
CA THR A 44 -18.17 17.57 4.48
C THR A 44 -19.10 18.74 4.79
N THR A 45 -18.96 19.89 4.13
CA THR A 45 -19.63 21.12 4.61
C THR A 45 -21.16 21.10 4.53
N ASN A 46 -21.80 20.13 3.85
CA ASN A 46 -23.26 20.14 3.68
C ASN A 46 -24.07 18.91 4.14
N SER A 47 -23.54 17.79 4.65
CA SER A 47 -24.45 16.65 4.97
C SER A 47 -24.05 15.60 6.02
N GLY A 48 -22.93 15.70 6.73
CA GLY A 48 -22.59 14.70 7.77
C GLY A 48 -22.44 13.25 7.24
N GLN A 49 -22.23 13.08 5.93
CA GLN A 49 -22.05 11.78 5.31
C GLN A 49 -20.58 11.34 5.34
N THR A 50 -20.38 10.07 5.68
CA THR A 50 -19.11 9.36 5.64
C THR A 50 -18.78 9.04 4.17
N VAL A 51 -17.55 9.33 3.72
CA VAL A 51 -17.11 9.18 2.32
C VAL A 51 -16.97 7.69 1.93
N ALA A 52 -18.05 7.00 1.56
CA ALA A 52 -18.00 5.56 1.31
C ALA A 52 -17.03 5.15 0.18
N ARG A 53 -16.43 3.96 0.32
CA ARG A 53 -15.60 3.26 -0.68
C ARG A 53 -16.18 3.32 -2.07
N GLY A 54 -15.44 3.87 -3.05
CA GLY A 54 -15.82 3.81 -4.47
C GLY A 54 -17.30 4.09 -4.71
N GLY A 55 -17.90 4.87 -3.81
CA GLY A 55 -19.30 4.86 -3.50
C GLY A 55 -19.70 6.30 -3.45
N TRP A 56 -19.93 6.81 -4.66
CA TRP A 56 -20.74 7.98 -4.91
C TRP A 56 -21.79 8.10 -3.81
N THR A 57 -21.84 9.24 -3.13
CA THR A 57 -23.02 9.53 -2.33
C THR A 57 -24.16 9.59 -3.33
N THR A 58 -24.93 8.52 -3.43
CA THR A 58 -26.12 8.44 -4.28
C THR A 58 -27.21 9.26 -3.61
N VAL A 59 -27.05 10.57 -3.58
CA VAL A 59 -28.22 11.44 -3.64
C VAL A 59 -28.62 11.46 -5.10
N LEU A 60 -29.53 10.54 -5.46
CA LEU A 60 -30.16 10.49 -6.78
C LEU A 60 -30.62 11.89 -7.18
N GLY A 61 -29.95 12.48 -8.18
CA GLY A 61 -30.37 13.75 -8.81
C GLY A 61 -29.61 15.02 -8.44
N GLN A 62 -28.49 14.95 -7.70
CA GLN A 62 -27.62 16.13 -7.49
C GLN A 62 -26.14 15.77 -7.64
N GLN A 63 -25.63 15.81 -8.88
CA GLN A 63 -24.19 15.95 -9.18
C GLN A 63 -23.91 17.43 -9.50
N ASN A 64 -22.77 17.95 -9.05
CA ASN A 64 -22.37 19.37 -9.06
C ASN A 64 -23.05 20.29 -8.04
N VAL A 65 -23.01 19.90 -6.76
CA VAL A 65 -22.98 20.92 -5.71
C VAL A 65 -21.51 21.26 -5.47
N ALA A 66 -21.14 22.54 -5.55
CA ALA A 66 -19.80 22.99 -5.18
C ALA A 66 -19.45 22.41 -3.80
N GLY A 67 -18.42 21.57 -3.74
CA GLY A 67 -17.94 20.96 -2.51
C GLY A 67 -18.12 19.44 -2.39
N ASN A 68 -18.37 18.68 -3.46
CA ASN A 68 -18.32 17.20 -3.40
C ASN A 68 -17.32 16.63 -4.41
N TYR A 69 -16.03 16.70 -4.07
CA TYR A 69 -14.90 16.39 -4.95
C TYR A 69 -14.09 15.22 -4.39
N GLY A 70 -14.53 14.00 -4.68
CA GLY A 70 -13.68 12.82 -4.58
C GLY A 70 -13.29 12.43 -6.01
N ALA A 71 -12.07 12.73 -6.42
CA ALA A 71 -11.64 12.42 -7.77
C ALA A 71 -11.43 10.91 -7.91
N GLN A 72 -11.86 10.35 -9.04
CA GLN A 72 -11.47 8.99 -9.38
C GLN A 72 -9.96 8.92 -9.60
N LEU A 73 -9.32 8.00 -8.88
CA LEU A 73 -7.88 7.85 -8.94
C LEU A 73 -7.50 6.80 -9.97
N PHE A 74 -6.85 7.25 -11.03
CA PHE A 74 -6.22 6.39 -12.01
C PHE A 74 -4.80 6.10 -11.55
N LEU A 75 -4.47 4.82 -11.36
CA LEU A 75 -3.19 4.43 -10.80
C LEU A 75 -2.31 3.74 -11.84
N ALA A 76 -1.00 3.94 -11.74
CA ALA A 76 0.00 3.21 -12.51
C ALA A 76 1.27 2.96 -11.69
N THR A 77 2.06 1.96 -12.08
CA THR A 77 3.39 1.66 -11.48
C THR A 77 4.54 2.29 -12.27
N THR A 78 4.23 3.04 -13.33
CA THR A 78 5.20 3.71 -14.20
C THR A 78 4.89 5.20 -14.28
N ALA A 79 5.92 6.04 -14.42
CA ALA A 79 5.76 7.49 -14.45
C ALA A 79 5.04 8.02 -15.70
N ASP A 80 5.16 7.30 -16.82
CA ASP A 80 4.58 7.67 -18.12
C ASP A 80 3.74 6.51 -18.67
N PRO A 81 2.59 6.20 -18.03
CA PRO A 81 1.75 5.08 -18.42
C PRO A 81 1.10 5.34 -19.78
N ALA A 82 1.08 4.31 -20.62
CA ALA A 82 0.16 4.24 -21.74
C ALA A 82 -1.27 4.00 -21.22
N ALA A 83 -2.26 4.24 -22.08
CA ALA A 83 -3.68 4.09 -21.78
C ALA A 83 -4.07 2.72 -21.17
N GLY A 84 -3.33 1.65 -21.51
CA GLY A 84 -3.55 0.28 -21.00
C GLY A 84 -2.78 -0.07 -19.72
N ASP A 85 -1.86 0.79 -19.28
CA ASP A 85 -1.04 0.56 -18.07
C ASP A 85 -1.76 1.01 -16.79
N PHE A 86 -2.88 1.73 -16.94
CA PHE A 86 -3.68 2.19 -15.82
C PHE A 86 -4.50 1.08 -15.19
N PHE A 87 -4.37 0.92 -13.88
CA PHE A 87 -5.30 0.18 -13.04
C PHE A 87 -6.49 1.10 -12.74
N ALA A 88 -7.32 1.31 -13.76
CA ALA A 88 -8.45 2.23 -13.70
C ALA A 88 -9.52 1.79 -12.68
N PRO A 89 -10.44 2.69 -12.26
CA PRO A 89 -11.30 2.50 -11.10
C PRO A 89 -12.50 1.60 -11.44
N ALA A 90 -12.25 0.34 -11.73
CA ALA A 90 -13.26 -0.68 -11.52
C ALA A 90 -13.51 -0.82 -10.00
N SER A 91 -14.70 -1.27 -9.61
CA SER A 91 -15.13 -1.48 -8.22
C SER A 91 -14.19 -2.36 -7.35
N SER A 92 -13.16 -2.93 -7.95
CA SER A 92 -12.05 -3.61 -7.30
C SER A 92 -10.80 -3.50 -8.19
N PHE A 93 -9.77 -2.77 -7.77
CA PHE A 93 -8.43 -2.94 -8.31
C PHE A 93 -7.59 -3.75 -7.31
N SER A 94 -6.53 -4.40 -7.79
CA SER A 94 -5.56 -5.08 -6.93
C SER A 94 -4.18 -4.95 -7.56
N ALA A 95 -3.32 -4.14 -6.96
CA ALA A 95 -1.93 -4.00 -7.35
C ALA A 95 -1.05 -4.69 -6.31
N GLY A 96 -0.41 -5.80 -6.68
CA GLY A 96 0.50 -6.52 -5.81
C GLY A 96 1.74 -5.68 -5.48
N LEU A 97 1.99 -5.48 -4.20
CA LEU A 97 3.16 -4.77 -3.69
C LEU A 97 4.29 -5.77 -3.42
N GLN A 98 5.51 -5.38 -3.76
CA GLN A 98 6.73 -6.12 -3.47
C GLN A 98 7.33 -5.67 -2.14
N GLU A 99 8.14 -6.52 -1.52
CA GLU A 99 8.99 -6.13 -0.39
C GLU A 99 9.89 -4.94 -0.80
N GLY A 100 10.02 -3.95 0.08
CA GLY A 100 10.71 -2.70 -0.21
C GLY A 100 9.80 -1.63 -0.81
N ALA A 101 10.40 -0.69 -1.55
CA ALA A 101 9.72 0.51 -2.04
C ALA A 101 8.91 0.24 -3.32
N ASN A 102 7.63 0.62 -3.29
CA ASN A 102 6.71 0.57 -4.43
C ASN A 102 6.26 2.01 -4.75
N THR A 103 6.68 2.54 -5.89
CA THR A 103 6.22 3.85 -6.37
C THR A 103 4.94 3.69 -7.17
N ILE A 104 3.89 4.39 -6.76
CA ILE A 104 2.60 4.41 -7.43
C ILE A 104 2.34 5.83 -7.91
N TYR A 105 2.09 5.96 -9.20
CA TYR A 105 1.72 7.21 -9.85
C TYR A 105 0.21 7.30 -9.93
N PHE A 106 -0.31 8.51 -9.85
CA PHE A 106 -1.74 8.74 -9.92
C PHE A 106 -2.10 9.94 -10.79
N TRP A 107 -3.30 9.85 -11.38
CA TRP A 107 -3.98 10.91 -12.11
C TRP A 107 -5.43 10.99 -11.65
N ALA A 108 -5.95 12.20 -11.63
CA ALA A 108 -7.30 12.55 -11.24
C ALA A 108 -7.78 13.62 -12.22
N ASP A 109 -8.97 13.40 -12.80
CA ASP A 109 -9.53 14.30 -13.81
C ASP A 109 -9.59 15.74 -13.27
N GLY A 110 -9.33 16.68 -14.17
CA GLY A 110 -9.12 18.08 -13.83
C GLY A 110 -10.35 18.74 -13.21
N ASP A 111 -11.53 18.46 -13.74
CA ASP A 111 -12.79 19.06 -13.25
C ASP A 111 -13.13 18.66 -11.81
N ASP A 112 -12.70 17.47 -11.36
CA ASP A 112 -12.84 17.00 -9.99
C ASP A 112 -11.83 17.64 -9.01
N THR A 113 -10.78 18.29 -9.51
CA THR A 113 -9.67 18.80 -8.68
C THR A 113 -9.40 20.30 -8.86
N VAL A 114 -10.11 20.97 -9.78
CA VAL A 114 -10.02 22.42 -10.01
C VAL A 114 -10.55 23.20 -8.80
N GLY A 115 -9.77 24.17 -8.34
CA GLY A 115 -10.21 25.22 -7.42
C GLY A 115 -9.78 25.03 -5.97
N GLY A 116 -8.66 25.67 -5.63
CA GLY A 116 -8.19 25.90 -4.26
C GLY A 116 -6.66 25.72 -4.14
N ASP A 117 -6.01 26.62 -3.39
CA ASP A 117 -4.65 26.39 -2.85
C ASP A 117 -4.68 25.42 -1.64
N ASP A 118 -5.87 24.92 -1.35
CA ASP A 118 -6.21 23.99 -0.29
C ASP A 118 -5.74 22.58 -0.71
N GLY A 119 -4.81 22.01 0.04
CA GLY A 119 -4.11 20.76 -0.28
C GLY A 119 -4.94 19.50 -0.59
N PHE A 120 -4.26 18.37 -0.65
CA PHE A 120 -4.83 17.09 -1.08
C PHE A 120 -4.70 16.04 0.01
N GLY A 121 -5.76 15.27 0.18
CA GLY A 121 -5.77 14.08 1.02
C GLY A 121 -5.76 12.79 0.21
N LEU A 122 -5.07 11.77 0.72
CA LEU A 122 -4.97 10.45 0.11
C LEU A 122 -5.44 9.39 1.12
N ASN A 123 -6.43 8.58 0.75
CA ASN A 123 -6.79 7.36 1.51
C ASN A 123 -6.38 6.13 0.72
N LEU A 124 -5.88 5.10 1.40
CA LEU A 124 -5.48 3.82 0.80
C LEU A 124 -6.06 2.63 1.58
N TRP A 125 -6.36 1.56 0.87
CA TRP A 125 -6.85 0.28 1.41
C TRP A 125 -6.05 -0.89 0.87
N PHE A 126 -5.79 -1.89 1.72
CA PHE A 126 -5.04 -3.09 1.36
C PHE A 126 -5.87 -4.36 1.50
N ASP A 127 -5.52 -5.38 0.70
CA ASP A 127 -6.06 -6.76 0.77
C ASP A 127 -7.59 -6.85 0.82
N GLY A 128 -8.26 -5.94 0.11
CA GLY A 128 -9.71 -5.93 0.02
C GLY A 128 -10.39 -5.72 1.37
N ALA A 129 -9.80 -4.87 2.25
CA ALA A 129 -10.33 -4.51 3.58
C ALA A 129 -11.81 -4.06 3.56
N ALA A 130 -12.41 -3.55 4.63
CA ALA A 130 -13.74 -2.90 4.56
C ALA A 130 -13.65 -1.40 4.25
N ALA A 131 -14.75 -0.77 3.81
CA ALA A 131 -14.79 0.67 3.53
C ALA A 131 -14.41 1.55 4.71
N SER A 132 -14.95 1.17 5.87
CA SER A 132 -14.67 1.78 7.16
C SER A 132 -13.25 1.53 7.67
N ALA A 133 -12.49 0.63 7.05
CA ALA A 133 -11.15 0.24 7.46
C ALA A 133 -10.09 0.84 6.52
N VAL A 134 -10.06 2.18 6.45
CA VAL A 134 -8.96 2.89 5.77
C VAL A 134 -7.67 2.56 6.50
N ALA A 135 -6.68 2.09 5.74
CA ALA A 135 -5.41 1.67 6.29
C ALA A 135 -4.43 2.83 6.44
N ILE A 136 -4.37 3.71 5.43
CA ILE A 136 -3.51 4.90 5.43
C ILE A 136 -4.33 6.10 4.97
N SER A 137 -4.19 7.22 5.68
CA SER A 137 -4.81 8.52 5.36
C SER A 137 -3.77 9.62 5.52
N ALA A 138 -3.42 10.30 4.44
CA ALA A 138 -2.36 11.31 4.40
C ALA A 138 -2.88 12.64 3.86
N PHE A 139 -2.16 13.73 4.18
CA PHE A 139 -2.45 15.09 3.71
C PHE A 139 -1.19 15.76 3.19
N ALA A 140 -1.27 16.35 2.00
CA ALA A 140 -0.24 17.18 1.38
C ALA A 140 -0.80 18.60 1.15
N PRO A 141 -0.30 19.64 1.84
CA PRO A 141 -0.94 20.95 1.88
C PRO A 141 -0.87 21.72 0.56
N THR A 142 0.10 21.44 -0.31
CA THR A 142 0.30 22.17 -1.56
C THR A 142 1.02 21.31 -2.60
N PRO A 143 0.94 21.66 -3.90
CA PRO A 143 1.80 21.07 -4.94
C PRO A 143 3.28 21.14 -4.57
N GLY A 144 3.99 20.04 -4.79
CA GLY A 144 5.40 19.90 -4.45
C GLY A 144 5.70 19.65 -2.95
N ALA A 145 4.71 19.74 -2.05
CA ALA A 145 4.89 19.37 -0.66
C ALA A 145 4.84 17.83 -0.48
N SER A 146 5.68 17.30 0.40
CA SER A 146 5.49 15.96 0.95
C SER A 146 4.38 16.00 2.00
N PHE A 147 3.73 14.87 2.27
CA PHE A 147 2.70 14.81 3.30
C PHE A 147 3.20 15.34 4.65
N ALA A 148 2.38 16.18 5.28
CA ALA A 148 2.71 16.88 6.51
C ALA A 148 1.63 16.60 7.55
N ALA A 149 2.04 16.53 8.81
CA ALA A 149 1.08 16.67 9.90
C ALA A 149 0.58 18.12 9.94
N ASN A 150 -0.66 18.30 10.36
CA ASN A 150 -1.17 19.62 10.72
C ASN A 150 -0.22 20.25 11.75
N GLY A 151 0.34 21.42 11.42
CA GLY A 151 1.39 22.06 12.20
C GLY A 151 0.96 22.47 13.62
N SER A 152 -0.35 22.57 13.89
CA SER A 152 -0.89 22.89 15.22
C SER A 152 -1.18 21.66 16.07
N THR A 153 -1.49 20.50 15.45
CA THR A 153 -1.88 19.29 16.20
C THR A 153 -0.86 18.16 16.13
N GLY A 154 0.08 18.18 15.18
CA GLY A 154 0.98 17.07 14.90
C GLY A 154 0.27 15.83 14.32
N CYS A 155 -1.01 15.99 13.94
CA CYS A 155 -1.85 14.92 13.41
C CYS A 155 -2.01 15.02 11.90
N THR A 156 -2.13 13.88 11.24
CA THR A 156 -2.81 13.77 9.94
C THR A 156 -4.26 13.34 10.19
N ALA A 157 -5.21 13.89 9.44
CA ALA A 157 -6.61 13.52 9.57
C ALA A 157 -6.82 12.13 8.95
N ALA A 158 -7.31 11.18 9.74
CA ALA A 158 -7.81 9.91 9.23
C ALA A 158 -9.11 10.10 8.43
N TYR A 159 -9.45 9.10 7.63
CA TYR A 159 -10.76 8.99 6.98
C TYR A 159 -11.97 9.19 7.91
N ASN A 160 -11.88 8.73 9.16
CA ASN A 160 -12.92 8.90 10.17
C ASN A 160 -12.70 10.16 11.05
N PHE A 161 -11.87 11.09 10.60
CA PHE A 161 -11.47 12.31 11.32
C PHE A 161 -10.72 12.07 12.63
N SER A 162 -10.28 10.83 12.90
CA SER A 162 -9.39 10.57 14.03
C SER A 162 -7.99 11.12 13.75
N CYS A 163 -7.27 11.51 14.82
CA CYS A 163 -5.88 11.94 14.72
C CYS A 163 -4.99 10.71 14.49
N ILE A 164 -4.24 10.70 13.38
CA ILE A 164 -3.10 9.80 13.21
C ILE A 164 -1.84 10.61 13.52
N ALA A 165 -1.17 10.26 14.62
CA ALA A 165 0.05 10.93 15.03
C ALA A 165 1.19 10.64 14.05
N GLY A 166 1.84 11.68 13.53
CA GLY A 166 3.05 11.55 12.71
C GLY A 166 3.09 12.47 11.50
N SER A 167 4.31 12.87 11.15
CA SER A 167 4.67 13.51 9.87
C SER A 167 5.75 12.66 9.19
N GLY A 168 5.74 12.58 7.86
CA GLY A 168 6.81 11.94 7.08
C GLY A 168 6.81 10.40 7.01
N ALA A 169 6.05 9.66 7.83
CA ALA A 169 5.76 8.24 7.62
C ALA A 169 4.43 7.79 8.25
N LEU A 170 3.58 7.09 7.50
CA LEU A 170 2.33 6.49 8.02
C LEU A 170 2.36 4.97 7.79
N SER A 171 2.29 4.18 8.86
CA SER A 171 2.43 2.71 8.79
C SER A 171 1.15 1.98 9.16
N PHE A 172 0.87 0.90 8.45
CA PHE A 172 -0.26 0.00 8.69
C PHE A 172 0.19 -1.46 8.59
N VAL A 173 -0.31 -2.30 9.49
CA VAL A 173 0.03 -3.73 9.50
C VAL A 173 -1.04 -4.52 8.75
N VAL A 174 -0.63 -5.27 7.73
CA VAL A 174 -1.47 -6.18 6.94
C VAL A 174 -0.92 -7.59 7.07
N GLY A 175 -1.57 -8.43 7.88
CA GLY A 175 -1.07 -9.77 8.18
C GLY A 175 0.29 -9.72 8.87
N ALA A 176 1.33 -10.28 8.23
CA ALA A 176 2.71 -10.27 8.70
C ALA A 176 3.54 -9.10 8.14
N SER A 177 2.94 -8.28 7.28
CA SER A 177 3.61 -7.18 6.59
C SER A 177 3.25 -5.85 7.25
N THR A 178 4.19 -4.92 7.25
CA THR A 178 3.96 -3.51 7.54
C THR A 178 4.09 -2.73 6.24
N VAL A 179 3.08 -1.96 5.90
CA VAL A 179 3.09 -1.04 4.76
C VAL A 179 3.26 0.36 5.30
N THR A 180 4.30 1.07 4.85
CA THR A 180 4.59 2.44 5.25
C THR A 180 4.51 3.37 4.05
N LEU A 181 3.63 4.37 4.11
CA LEU A 181 3.67 5.50 3.19
C LEU A 181 4.84 6.41 3.56
N THR A 182 5.79 6.60 2.65
CA THR A 182 7.02 7.38 2.88
C THR A 182 7.15 8.62 2.00
N ASP A 183 6.41 8.69 0.89
CA ASP A 183 6.33 9.90 0.06
C ASP A 183 4.91 10.00 -0.51
N PHE A 184 4.38 11.21 -0.60
CA PHE A 184 3.13 11.53 -1.29
C PHE A 184 3.26 12.95 -1.79
N ARG A 185 3.23 13.12 -3.12
CA ARG A 185 3.46 14.39 -3.78
C ARG A 185 2.46 14.63 -4.88
N ILE A 186 1.96 15.86 -4.93
CA ILE A 186 1.22 16.40 -6.06
C ILE A 186 2.24 17.10 -6.97
N GLN A 187 2.36 16.66 -8.22
CA GLN A 187 3.31 17.19 -9.21
C GLN A 187 2.66 18.25 -10.11
N GLY A 188 1.40 18.05 -10.49
CA GLY A 188 0.65 19.01 -11.27
C GLY A 188 -0.81 19.08 -10.82
N LEU A 189 -1.42 20.24 -11.05
CA LEU A 189 -2.82 20.50 -10.76
C LEU A 189 -3.64 20.53 -12.02
N GLY A 190 -4.85 20.00 -11.91
CA GLY A 190 -5.82 20.00 -12.97
C GLY A 190 -6.29 21.41 -13.34
N GLY A 191 -6.59 21.60 -14.62
CA GLY A 191 -7.08 22.88 -15.18
C GLY A 191 -6.04 24.01 -15.36
N GLY A 192 -4.76 23.80 -15.03
CA GLY A 192 -3.67 24.75 -15.32
C GLY A 192 -3.21 24.74 -16.78
N GLN A 193 -2.34 25.68 -17.21
CA GLN A 193 -1.64 25.56 -18.50
C GLN A 193 -0.39 24.67 -18.38
N GLY A 194 -0.20 23.73 -19.30
CA GLY A 194 0.98 22.83 -19.32
C GLY A 194 0.92 21.62 -18.39
N GLY A 195 -0.29 21.24 -17.93
CA GLY A 195 -0.52 19.99 -17.22
C GLY A 195 -0.56 18.77 -18.15
N GLU A 196 -0.65 17.59 -17.55
CA GLU A 196 -0.90 16.35 -18.29
C GLU A 196 -2.40 16.15 -18.45
N ASP A 197 -2.84 15.64 -19.59
CA ASP A 197 -4.23 15.25 -19.86
C ASP A 197 -4.19 13.84 -20.41
N ARG A 198 -4.49 12.87 -19.54
CA ARG A 198 -4.33 11.43 -19.79
C ARG A 198 -5.59 10.66 -19.44
N VAL A 199 -6.33 11.12 -18.45
CA VAL A 199 -7.47 10.40 -17.92
C VAL A 199 -8.73 11.24 -18.08
N TYR A 200 -9.83 10.55 -18.28
CA TYR A 200 -11.13 11.17 -18.37
C TYR A 200 -12.11 10.33 -17.60
N HIS A 201 -12.89 11.00 -16.76
CA HIS A 201 -14.03 10.37 -16.14
C HIS A 201 -15.27 11.26 -16.24
N ASP A 202 -16.19 10.89 -17.12
CA ASP A 202 -17.51 11.49 -17.15
C ASP A 202 -18.45 10.83 -16.13
N ASN A 203 -19.24 11.65 -15.43
CA ASN A 203 -20.29 11.16 -14.56
C ASN A 203 -21.48 10.54 -15.32
N VAL A 204 -21.62 10.81 -16.63
CA VAL A 204 -22.65 10.22 -17.50
C VAL A 204 -22.19 8.89 -18.10
N ASN A 205 -20.91 8.83 -18.47
CA ASN A 205 -20.30 7.66 -19.09
C ASN A 205 -19.22 7.17 -18.15
N GLY A 206 -19.58 6.25 -17.24
CA GLY A 206 -18.62 5.63 -16.34
C GLY A 206 -17.38 5.16 -17.10
N PHE A 207 -16.23 5.19 -16.43
CA PHE A 207 -14.92 4.94 -17.03
C PHE A 207 -14.98 3.83 -18.10
N THR A 208 -14.66 4.19 -19.34
CA THR A 208 -14.54 3.25 -20.45
C THR A 208 -13.06 3.00 -20.72
N PRO A 209 -12.51 1.83 -20.34
CA PRO A 209 -11.14 1.49 -20.66
C PRO A 209 -10.93 1.48 -22.19
N PRO A 210 -9.77 1.94 -22.68
CA PRO A 210 -8.62 2.39 -21.90
C PRO A 210 -8.72 3.88 -21.50
N ALA A 211 -7.88 4.32 -20.56
CA ALA A 211 -7.84 5.73 -20.16
C ALA A 211 -7.53 6.64 -21.35
N HIS A 212 -8.19 7.78 -21.43
CA HIS A 212 -8.05 8.71 -22.55
C HIS A 212 -8.22 10.15 -22.09
N ALA A 213 -7.61 11.06 -22.83
CA ALA A 213 -7.62 12.50 -22.60
C ALA A 213 -8.97 13.16 -23.01
N ASN A 214 -9.36 14.24 -22.33
CA ASN A 214 -10.60 15.01 -22.62
C ASN A 214 -10.38 16.47 -23.01
N GLY A 215 -9.13 16.94 -23.08
CA GLY A 215 -8.75 18.33 -23.32
C GLY A 215 -8.67 19.17 -22.04
N VAL A 216 -8.81 18.57 -20.86
CA VAL A 216 -8.68 19.21 -19.55
C VAL A 216 -7.48 18.58 -18.84
N ASN A 217 -6.59 19.41 -18.33
CA ASN A 217 -5.43 18.89 -17.61
C ASN A 217 -5.85 18.25 -16.28
N ASP A 218 -5.22 17.13 -15.97
CA ASP A 218 -5.37 16.31 -14.77
C ASP A 218 -4.56 16.84 -13.59
N THR A 219 -5.03 16.55 -12.38
CA THR A 219 -4.16 16.54 -11.21
C THR A 219 -3.40 15.23 -11.17
N TYR A 220 -2.08 15.29 -11.01
CA TYR A 220 -1.24 14.11 -11.02
C TYR A 220 -0.09 14.18 -10.02
N GLY A 221 0.46 13.02 -9.71
CA GLY A 221 1.59 12.90 -8.82
C GLY A 221 1.95 11.45 -8.52
N TYR A 222 2.59 11.24 -7.37
CA TYR A 222 2.96 9.90 -6.93
C TYR A 222 2.98 9.75 -5.43
N PHE A 223 2.98 8.50 -4.97
CA PHE A 223 3.28 8.13 -3.60
C PHE A 223 4.16 6.87 -3.55
N VAL A 224 4.84 6.67 -2.43
CA VAL A 224 5.72 5.51 -2.21
C VAL A 224 5.25 4.72 -1.01
N LEU A 225 5.03 3.42 -1.23
CA LEU A 225 4.70 2.43 -0.21
C LEU A 225 5.90 1.52 0.02
N ASN A 226 6.51 1.62 1.20
CA ASN A 226 7.55 0.71 1.62
C ASN A 226 6.92 -0.47 2.38
N VAL A 227 7.04 -1.67 1.84
CA VAL A 227 6.56 -2.90 2.48
C VAL A 227 7.71 -3.57 3.20
N THR A 228 7.54 -3.82 4.50
CA THR A 228 8.45 -4.67 5.27
C THR A 228 7.70 -5.87 5.80
N THR A 229 8.24 -7.05 5.61
CA THR A 229 7.66 -8.26 6.20
C THR A 229 8.39 -8.62 7.47
N ALA A 230 7.63 -8.93 8.52
CA ALA A 230 8.21 -9.48 9.72
C ALA A 230 8.82 -10.83 9.35
N ASP A 231 10.15 -10.92 9.40
CA ASP A 231 10.84 -12.18 9.33
C ASP A 231 10.29 -13.05 10.46
N THR A 232 9.48 -14.04 10.11
CA THR A 232 9.12 -15.08 11.06
C THR A 232 10.43 -15.80 11.36
N ALA A 233 11.09 -15.41 12.46
CA ALA A 233 12.33 -16.02 12.89
C ALA A 233 12.16 -17.55 12.75
N PRO A 234 13.06 -18.25 12.04
CA PRO A 234 12.89 -19.66 11.79
C PRO A 234 12.59 -20.36 13.10
N VAL A 235 11.35 -20.79 13.28
CA VAL A 235 11.00 -21.63 14.42
C VAL A 235 11.90 -22.85 14.26
N PRO A 236 12.77 -23.18 15.24
CA PRO A 236 13.69 -24.30 15.08
C PRO A 236 12.87 -25.49 14.63
N GLU A 237 13.19 -26.00 13.45
CA GLU A 237 12.33 -26.97 12.79
C GLU A 237 12.11 -28.16 13.73
N PRO A 238 11.00 -28.89 13.62
CA PRO A 238 10.76 -30.08 14.43
C PRO A 238 11.96 -31.05 14.46
N ALA A 239 12.77 -31.06 13.39
CA ALA A 239 14.04 -31.78 13.32
C ALA A 239 15.10 -31.28 14.31
N SER A 240 15.24 -29.97 14.53
CA SER A 240 16.16 -29.41 15.54
C SER A 240 15.75 -29.83 16.95
N TRP A 241 14.45 -29.86 17.25
CA TRP A 241 13.94 -30.35 18.53
C TRP A 241 14.20 -31.84 18.69
N ALA A 242 13.95 -32.63 17.63
CA ALA A 242 14.23 -34.06 17.62
C ALA A 242 15.73 -34.33 17.83
N LEU A 243 16.62 -33.56 17.21
CA LEU A 243 18.06 -33.67 17.40
C LEU A 243 18.51 -33.29 18.82
N MET A 244 17.92 -32.24 19.42
CA MET A 244 18.20 -31.91 20.82
C MET A 244 17.74 -33.04 21.76
N ILE A 245 16.51 -33.53 21.59
CA ILE A 245 15.96 -34.62 22.41
C ILE A 245 16.80 -35.90 22.24
N ALA A 246 17.16 -36.25 21.00
CA ALA A 246 18.03 -37.39 20.73
C ALA A 246 19.42 -37.22 21.34
N GLY A 247 20.03 -36.03 21.20
CA GLY A 247 21.33 -35.70 21.78
C GLY A 247 21.34 -35.79 23.30
N PHE A 248 20.33 -35.20 23.96
CA PHE A 248 20.18 -35.29 25.42
C PHE A 248 19.88 -36.72 25.89
N GLY A 249 19.06 -37.46 25.14
CA GLY A 249 18.79 -38.87 25.40
C GLY A 249 20.06 -39.73 25.34
N LEU A 250 20.87 -39.56 24.31
CA LEU A 250 22.15 -40.26 24.15
C LEU A 250 23.16 -39.88 25.24
N ALA A 251 23.31 -38.59 25.55
CA ALA A 251 24.19 -38.15 26.62
C ALA A 251 23.74 -38.70 28.00
N GLY A 252 22.44 -38.69 28.28
CA GLY A 252 21.87 -39.23 29.51
C GLY A 252 22.07 -40.74 29.64
N THR A 253 21.87 -41.50 28.56
CA THR A 253 22.10 -42.96 28.56
C THR A 253 23.57 -43.32 28.78
N ALA A 254 24.50 -42.60 28.13
CA ALA A 254 25.95 -42.81 28.29
C ALA A 254 26.43 -42.55 29.73
N LEU A 255 25.89 -41.52 30.41
CA LEU A 255 26.22 -41.27 31.82
C LEU A 255 25.69 -42.37 32.75
N ARG A 256 24.51 -42.94 32.44
CA ARG A 256 23.88 -43.99 33.25
C ARG A 256 24.59 -45.33 33.12
N THR A 257 25.08 -45.69 31.95
CA THR A 257 25.88 -46.90 31.74
C THR A 257 27.24 -46.81 32.42
N ARG A 258 27.91 -45.66 32.37
CA ARG A 258 29.20 -45.46 33.03
C ARG A 258 29.13 -45.58 34.56
N ARG A 259 28.06 -45.06 35.20
CA ARG A 259 27.87 -45.22 36.65
C ARG A 259 27.69 -46.67 37.06
N ARG A 260 27.02 -47.49 36.24
CA ARG A 260 26.83 -48.93 36.51
C ARG A 260 28.09 -49.74 36.32
N ALA A 261 29.03 -49.29 35.50
CA ALA A 261 30.31 -49.95 35.31
C ALA A 261 31.34 -49.64 36.41
N LEU A 262 31.09 -48.60 37.22
CA LEU A 262 31.97 -48.16 38.31
C LEU A 262 31.46 -48.57 39.70
N ALA A 263 30.30 -49.21 39.78
CA ALA A 263 29.70 -49.74 41.01
C ALA A 263 29.75 -51.27 40.98
#